data_AF-A0A5D0D016-F1
#
_entry.id   AF-A0A5D0D016-F1
#
_cell.length_a   1.000
_cell.length_b   1.000
_cell.length_c   1.000
_cell.angle_alpha   90.00
_cell.angle_beta   90.00
_cell.angle_gamma   90.00
#
_symmetry.space_group_name_H-M   'P 1'
#
loop_
_entity.id
_entity.type
_entity.pdbx_description
1 polymer ?
#
loop_
_entity_poly.entity_id
_entity_poly.type
_entity_poly.pdbx_seq_one_letter_code
_entity_poly.pdbx_strand_id
1 'polypeptide(L)'
;MCSEFEVDGVIGFYGSRIRDYVEMEPGCPTLLFFPESERSFHVPDLIDKLKNKKNVTVAAIHADHGFMNPFFRAYSRKDYMECMNKCLKFLKQIDETDSTILSG
;
A
#
# COMPACT_ATOMS: atom_id res chain seq x y z
N MET A 1 8.76 8.27 -16.66
CA MET A 1 9.67 8.54 -15.52
C MET A 1 9.89 7.20 -14.82
N CYS A 2 10.66 6.32 -15.47
CA CYS A 2 11.18 5.11 -14.86
C CYS A 2 12.57 5.50 -14.36
N SER A 3 12.75 5.58 -13.05
CA SER A 3 14.10 5.69 -12.49
C SER A 3 14.86 4.43 -12.84
N GLU A 4 16.13 4.57 -13.20
CA GLU A 4 17.10 3.52 -13.55
C GLU A 4 17.48 2.60 -12.38
N PHE A 5 16.55 2.38 -11.45
CA PHE A 5 16.72 1.54 -10.28
C PHE A 5 15.55 0.57 -10.21
N GLU A 6 15.86 -0.72 -10.24
CA GLU A 6 14.90 -1.76 -9.84
C GLU A 6 14.52 -1.50 -8.38
N VAL A 7 13.21 -1.52 -8.10
CA VAL A 7 12.67 -1.27 -6.76
C VAL A 7 12.15 -2.59 -6.23
N ASP A 8 12.65 -3.04 -5.08
CA ASP A 8 12.30 -4.34 -4.49
C ASP A 8 10.88 -4.39 -3.93
N GLY A 9 10.33 -3.21 -3.60
CA GLY A 9 8.90 -3.06 -3.38
C GLY A 9 8.45 -1.65 -3.06
N VAL A 10 7.14 -1.43 -3.14
CA VAL A 10 6.51 -0.12 -3.00
C VAL A 10 5.46 -0.15 -1.89
N ILE A 11 5.45 0.86 -1.01
CA ILE A 11 4.37 1.10 -0.07
C ILE A 11 3.70 2.42 -0.43
N GLY A 12 2.45 2.35 -0.86
CA GLY A 12 1.65 3.50 -1.26
C GLY A 12 0.53 3.78 -0.27
N PHE A 13 0.55 4.96 0.34
CA PHE A 13 -0.61 5.49 1.07
C PHE A 13 -1.43 6.34 0.11
N TYR A 14 -2.65 5.89 -0.18
CA TYR A 14 -3.69 6.60 -0.93
C TYR A 14 -3.16 7.69 -1.89
N GLY A 15 -2.85 7.30 -3.13
CA GLY A 15 -2.60 8.27 -4.19
C GLY A 15 -3.93 8.71 -4.81
N SER A 16 -4.27 9.99 -4.78
CA SER A 16 -5.49 10.53 -5.45
C SER A 16 -5.59 10.17 -6.94
N ARG A 17 -4.45 9.83 -7.56
CA ARG A 17 -4.29 9.45 -8.97
C ARG A 17 -4.06 7.97 -9.20
N ILE A 18 -4.08 7.11 -8.16
CA ILE A 18 -3.84 5.67 -8.36
C ILE A 18 -4.94 5.02 -9.22
N ARG A 19 -6.14 5.63 -9.22
CA ARG A 19 -7.27 5.29 -10.10
C ARG A 19 -6.96 5.47 -11.59
N ASP A 20 -6.04 6.37 -11.94
CA ASP A 20 -5.67 6.65 -13.33
C ASP A 20 -4.66 5.59 -13.86
N TYR A 21 -4.14 4.74 -12.97
CA TYR A 21 -3.12 3.73 -13.27
C TYR A 21 -3.57 2.30 -12.90
N VAL A 22 -4.88 2.07 -12.79
CA VAL A 22 -5.45 0.75 -12.46
C VAL A 22 -5.17 -0.29 -13.55
N GLU A 23 -4.82 0.12 -14.76
CA GLU A 23 -4.39 -0.79 -15.83
C GLU A 23 -2.89 -1.12 -15.79
N MET A 24 -2.08 -0.43 -14.98
CA MET A 24 -0.64 -0.73 -14.86
C MET A 24 -0.37 -1.82 -13.82
N GLU A 25 0.37 -2.85 -14.22
CA GLU A 25 0.84 -3.88 -13.29
C GLU A 25 2.22 -3.49 -12.73
N PRO A 26 2.37 -3.37 -11.39
CA PRO A 26 3.66 -3.10 -10.81
C PRO A 26 4.59 -4.30 -11.00
N GLY A 27 5.81 -4.03 -11.47
CA GLY A 27 6.85 -5.05 -11.68
C GLY A 27 7.39 -5.65 -10.38
N CYS A 28 7.12 -5.02 -9.24
CA CYS A 28 7.56 -5.45 -7.91
C CYS A 28 6.39 -5.52 -6.92
N PRO A 29 6.56 -6.25 -5.80
CA PRO A 29 5.61 -6.24 -4.70
C PRO A 29 5.18 -4.83 -4.32
N THR A 30 3.87 -4.61 -4.20
CA THR A 30 3.30 -3.29 -3.92
C THR A 30 2.21 -3.42 -2.85
N LEU A 31 2.39 -2.74 -1.72
CA LEU A 31 1.40 -2.60 -0.68
C LEU A 31 0.67 -1.26 -0.82
N LEU A 32 -0.65 -1.29 -1.00
CA LEU A 32 -1.48 -0.09 -1.13
C LEU A 32 -2.47 0.03 0.02
N PHE A 33 -2.50 1.21 0.62
CA PHE A 33 -3.45 1.55 1.66
C PHE A 33 -4.56 2.46 1.14
N PHE A 34 -5.82 2.08 1.40
CA PHE A 34 -7.02 2.84 1.03
C PHE A 34 -7.88 3.16 2.26
N PRO A 35 -8.54 4.33 2.32
CA PRO A 35 -9.54 4.59 3.35
C PRO A 35 -10.77 3.69 3.13
N GLU A 36 -11.50 3.36 4.18
CA GLU A 36 -12.74 2.56 4.06
C GLU A 36 -13.78 3.23 3.15
N SER A 37 -13.85 4.56 3.17
CA SER A 37 -14.75 5.32 2.32
C SER A 37 -14.07 6.58 1.80
N GLU A 38 -14.44 6.95 0.57
CA GLU A 38 -13.98 8.16 -0.09
C GLU A 38 -15.18 8.78 -0.81
N ARG A 39 -15.32 10.11 -0.74
CA ARG A 39 -16.46 10.79 -1.39
C ARG A 39 -16.27 10.87 -2.91
N SER A 40 -15.01 10.82 -3.34
CA SER A 40 -14.62 11.04 -4.73
C SER A 40 -14.79 9.80 -5.62
N PHE A 41 -14.91 8.58 -5.06
CA PHE A 41 -15.10 7.33 -5.80
C PHE A 41 -15.47 6.14 -4.90
N HIS A 42 -15.94 5.04 -5.50
CA HIS A 42 -16.27 3.81 -4.78
C HIS A 42 -15.01 2.99 -4.48
N VAL A 43 -14.56 3.01 -3.22
CA VAL A 43 -13.33 2.31 -2.79
C VAL A 43 -13.41 0.79 -2.99
N PRO A 44 -14.50 0.09 -2.65
CA PRO A 44 -14.57 -1.37 -2.81
C PRO A 44 -14.30 -1.83 -4.25
N ASP A 45 -14.84 -1.15 -5.25
CA ASP A 45 -14.63 -1.50 -6.66
C ASP A 45 -13.16 -1.33 -7.07
N LEU A 46 -12.50 -0.30 -6.54
CA LEU A 46 -11.08 -0.07 -6.79
C LEU A 46 -10.21 -1.15 -6.14
N ILE A 47 -10.53 -1.52 -4.88
CA ILE A 47 -9.87 -2.63 -4.19
C ILE A 47 -10.05 -3.93 -4.98
N ASP A 48 -11.26 -4.19 -5.48
CA ASP A 48 -11.57 -5.39 -6.25
C ASP A 48 -10.80 -5.49 -7.57
N LYS A 49 -10.57 -4.36 -8.25
CA LYS A 49 -9.72 -4.33 -9.43
C LYS A 49 -8.25 -4.56 -9.10
N LEU A 50 -7.77 -3.98 -8.00
CA LEU A 50 -6.35 -4.03 -7.63
C LEU A 50 -5.94 -5.35 -6.98
N LYS A 51 -6.82 -5.97 -6.17
CA LYS A 51 -6.53 -7.24 -5.48
C LYS A 51 -6.30 -8.42 -6.43
N ASN A 52 -6.79 -8.33 -7.67
CA ASN A 52 -6.60 -9.38 -8.68
C ASN A 52 -5.20 -9.33 -9.33
N LYS A 53 -4.39 -8.32 -9.02
CA LYS A 53 -3.04 -8.19 -9.58
C LYS A 53 -2.04 -8.98 -8.74
N LYS A 54 -1.20 -9.76 -9.42
CA LYS A 54 -0.23 -10.70 -8.83
C LYS A 54 0.66 -10.07 -7.75
N ASN A 55 1.14 -8.84 -7.97
CA ASN A 55 2.11 -8.18 -7.11
C ASN A 55 1.48 -7.14 -6.16
N VAL A 56 0.16 -7.07 -6.06
CA VAL A 56 -0.52 -6.01 -5.29
C VAL A 56 -1.18 -6.59 -4.04
N THR A 57 -0.76 -6.08 -2.89
CA THR A 57 -1.47 -6.27 -1.62
C THR A 57 -2.24 -5.01 -1.30
N VAL A 58 -3.53 -5.15 -0.98
CA VAL A 58 -4.38 -4.01 -0.63
C VAL A 58 -4.79 -4.10 0.84
N ALA A 59 -4.66 -2.99 1.56
CA ALA A 59 -5.09 -2.86 2.95
C ALA A 59 -6.06 -1.68 3.10
N ALA A 60 -7.26 -1.96 3.59
CA ALA A 60 -8.18 -0.91 4.02
C ALA A 60 -7.75 -0.35 5.38
N ILE A 61 -7.86 0.97 5.54
CA ILE A 61 -7.62 1.70 6.77
C ILE A 61 -8.98 2.25 7.24
N HIS A 62 -9.41 1.80 8.42
CA HIS A 62 -10.55 2.36 9.14
C HIS A 62 -10.15 3.61 9.93
N ALA A 63 -9.64 4.64 9.24
CA ALA A 63 -9.22 5.86 9.92
C ALA A 63 -9.35 7.09 9.02
N ASP A 64 -9.71 8.21 9.65
CA ASP A 64 -9.88 9.50 8.98
C ASP A 64 -8.55 10.08 8.49
N HIS A 65 -8.63 11.04 7.56
CA HIS A 65 -7.46 11.74 7.06
C HIS A 65 -6.61 12.31 8.20
N GLY A 66 -5.31 12.02 8.17
CA GLY A 66 -4.38 12.48 9.19
C GLY A 66 -4.29 11.57 10.43
N PHE A 67 -4.90 10.38 10.44
CA PHE A 67 -4.81 9.45 11.58
C PHE A 67 -3.39 9.01 11.95
N MET A 68 -2.45 9.07 11.00
CA MET A 68 -1.03 8.81 11.24
C MET A 68 -0.28 10.00 11.82
N ASN A 69 -0.87 11.19 11.76
CA ASN A 69 -0.22 12.41 12.23
C ASN A 69 -0.67 12.71 13.66
N PRO A 70 0.23 12.61 14.66
CA PRO A 70 -0.11 12.82 16.08
C PRO A 70 -0.61 14.23 16.41
N PHE A 71 -0.46 15.19 15.49
CA PHE A 71 -0.93 16.56 15.64
C PHE A 71 -2.34 16.80 15.07
N PHE A 72 -2.97 15.80 14.45
CA PHE A 72 -4.34 15.90 13.93
C PHE A 72 -5.35 15.29 14.91
N ARG A 73 -6.57 15.85 14.96
CA ARG A 73 -7.66 15.33 15.81
C ARG A 73 -8.06 13.88 15.48
N ALA A 74 -7.79 13.45 14.25
CA ALA A 74 -8.04 12.10 13.77
C ALA A 74 -6.97 11.07 14.21
N TYR A 75 -5.92 11.49 14.93
CA TYR A 75 -4.84 10.58 15.34
C TYR A 75 -5.38 9.41 16.16
N SER A 76 -5.05 8.20 15.70
CA SER A 76 -5.31 6.97 16.43
C SER A 76 -4.01 6.19 16.53
N ARG A 77 -3.48 6.10 17.76
CA ARG A 77 -2.26 5.33 18.03
C ARG A 77 -2.43 3.85 17.65
N LYS A 78 -3.62 3.30 17.84
CA LYS A 78 -3.94 1.92 17.47
C LYS A 78 -3.80 1.71 15.97
N ASP A 79 -4.46 2.55 15.17
CA ASP A 79 -4.50 2.40 13.71
C ASP A 79 -3.14 2.75 13.09
N TYR A 80 -2.43 3.72 13.66
CA TYR A 80 -1.02 3.99 13.33
C TYR A 80 -0.15 2.74 13.53
N MET A 81 -0.21 2.12 14.71
CA MET A 81 0.59 0.94 15.01
C MET A 81 0.20 -0.26 14.15
N GLU A 82 -1.09 -0.48 13.89
CA GLU A 82 -1.54 -1.54 12.99
C GLU A 82 -0.97 -1.33 11.58
N CYS A 83 -1.04 -0.10 11.08
CA CYS A 83 -0.56 0.21 9.75
C CYS A 83 0.95 0.07 9.63
N MET A 84 1.70 0.55 10.62
CA MET A 84 3.16 0.36 10.69
C MET A 84 3.55 -1.12 10.75
N ASN A 85 2.80 -1.93 11.50
CA ASN A 85 3.03 -3.38 11.55
C ASN A 85 2.81 -4.04 10.17
N LYS A 86 1.82 -3.59 9.39
CA LYS A 86 1.61 -4.07 8.02
C LYS A 86 2.78 -3.69 7.12
N CYS A 87 3.27 -2.45 7.20
CA CYS A 87 4.46 -2.00 6.46
C CYS A 87 5.69 -2.84 6.81
N LEU A 88 5.97 -3.04 8.10
CA LEU A 88 7.14 -3.82 8.55
C LEU A 88 7.07 -5.28 8.10
N LYS A 89 5.88 -5.91 8.16
CA LYS A 89 5.68 -7.27 7.66
C LYS A 89 5.95 -7.36 6.16
N PHE A 90 5.45 -6.39 5.40
CA PHE A 90 5.67 -6.34 3.95
C PHE A 90 7.15 -6.16 3.59
N LEU A 91 7.86 -5.27 4.27
CA LEU A 91 9.31 -5.09 4.07
C LEU A 91 10.10 -6.37 4.37
N LYS A 92 9.75 -7.09 5.46
CA LYS A 92 10.38 -8.38 5.77
C LYS A 92 10.14 -9.44 4.69
N GLN A 93 8.94 -9.49 4.14
CA GLN A 93 8.62 -10.43 3.05
C GLN A 93 9.47 -10.17 1.80
N ILE A 94 9.73 -8.89 1.49
CA ILE A 94 10.60 -8.52 0.37
C ILE A 94 12.04 -8.98 0.65
N ASP A 95 12.58 -8.67 1.82
CA ASP A 95 13.96 -9.01 2.24
C ASP A 95 14.22 -10.53 2.25
N GLU A 96 13.26 -11.32 2.74
CA GLU A 96 13.31 -12.79 2.73
C GLU A 96 13.25 -13.37 1.31
N THR A 97 12.50 -12.73 0.40
CA THR A 97 12.40 -13.16 -0.99
C THR A 97 13.72 -12.93 -1.73
N ASP A 98 14.38 -11.81 -1.48
CA ASP A 98 15.66 -11.44 -2.09
C ASP A 98 16.81 -12.33 -1.61
N SER A 99 16.81 -12.66 -0.31
CA SER A 99 17.75 -13.61 0.30
C SER A 99 17.65 -15.03 -0.29
N THR A 100 16.45 -15.41 -0.76
CA THR A 100 16.21 -16.72 -1.39
C THR A 100 16.69 -16.75 -2.85
N ILE A 101 16.64 -15.61 -3.56
CA ILE A 101 17.13 -15.50 -4.94
C ILE A 101 18.66 -15.51 -4.98
N LEU A 102 19.34 -14.88 -4.00
CA LEU A 102 20.80 -14.84 -3.92
C LEU A 102 21.44 -16.16 -3.45
N SER A 103 20.66 -17.11 -2.94
CA SER A 103 21.13 -18.41 -2.45
C SER A 103 20.83 -19.59 -3.39
N GLY A 104 20.23 -19.33 -4.55
CA GLY A 104 19.85 -20.32 -5.57
C GLY A 104 20.75 -20.36 -6.79
#